data_AF-A0A1F3VLY8-F1
#
_entry.id   AF-A0A1F3VLY8-F1
#
_cell.length_a   1.000
_cell.length_b   1.000
_cell.length_c   1.000
_cell.angle_alpha   90.00
_cell.angle_beta   90.00
_cell.angle_gamma   90.00
#
_symmetry.space_group_name_H-M   'P 1'
#
loop_
_entity.id
_entity.type
_entity.pdbx_description
1 polymer ?
#
loop_
_entity_poly.entity_id
_entity_poly.type
_entity_poly.pdbx_seq_one_letter_code
_entity_poly.pdbx_strand_id
1 'polypeptide(L)'
;MTSKTIETKHLDLKINTEHLSANQIRLIKAINAMITHVLTTSKEDEYFDGSADLIRMCAALVKQALFTEINTKSSIPYGEQALEYAVDLLKEHMEQSKVVTYDN
;
A
#
# COMPACT_ATOMS: atom_id res chain seq x y z
N MET A 1 -37.61 -2.23 -15.05
CA MET A 1 -36.14 -2.41 -15.22
C MET A 1 -35.57 -1.07 -15.67
N THR A 2 -35.03 -0.28 -14.75
CA THR A 2 -34.36 0.99 -15.07
C THR A 2 -32.88 0.72 -15.28
N SER A 3 -32.43 0.86 -16.52
CA SER A 3 -31.01 0.78 -16.88
C SER A 3 -30.28 1.96 -16.24
N LYS A 4 -29.45 1.70 -15.21
CA LYS A 4 -28.54 2.72 -14.68
C LYS A 4 -27.40 2.87 -15.68
N THR A 5 -27.34 4.02 -16.35
CA THR A 5 -26.15 4.44 -17.10
C THR A 5 -24.97 4.49 -16.13
N ILE A 6 -23.94 3.68 -16.36
CA ILE A 6 -22.69 3.73 -15.59
C ILE A 6 -21.92 4.93 -16.09
N GLU A 7 -22.04 6.07 -15.40
CA GLU A 7 -21.23 7.25 -15.68
C GLU A 7 -19.78 6.95 -15.25
N THR A 8 -18.85 6.90 -16.21
CA THR A 8 -17.44 6.63 -15.91
C THR A 8 -16.83 7.84 -15.21
N LYS A 9 -16.69 7.76 -13.88
CA LYS A 9 -16.06 8.81 -13.08
C LYS A 9 -14.55 8.58 -13.04
N HIS A 10 -13.79 9.55 -13.51
CA HIS A 10 -12.33 9.53 -13.49
C HIS A 10 -11.78 10.33 -12.31
N LEU A 11 -10.67 9.84 -11.75
CA LEU A 11 -9.87 10.54 -10.75
C LEU A 11 -8.53 10.94 -11.38
N ASP A 12 -8.26 12.24 -11.46
CA ASP A 12 -6.98 12.77 -11.93
C ASP A 12 -6.04 13.05 -10.76
N LEU A 13 -4.84 12.47 -10.79
CA LEU A 13 -3.79 12.68 -9.80
C LEU A 13 -2.60 13.42 -10.42
N LYS A 14 -2.21 14.55 -9.81
CA LYS A 14 -1.00 15.30 -10.16
C LYS A 14 0.04 15.11 -9.07
N ILE A 15 1.19 14.55 -9.44
CA ILE A 15 2.30 14.23 -8.53
C ILE A 15 3.57 14.92 -9.04
N ASN A 16 4.30 15.63 -8.19
CA ASN A 16 5.64 16.10 -8.53
C ASN A 16 6.60 14.91 -8.56
N THR A 17 7.29 14.72 -9.68
CA THR A 17 8.16 13.56 -9.94
C THR A 17 9.65 13.90 -10.02
N GLU A 18 10.03 15.14 -9.73
CA GLU A 18 11.42 15.65 -9.89
C GLU A 18 12.48 14.77 -9.20
N HIS A 19 12.16 14.19 -8.05
CA HIS A 19 13.08 13.34 -7.27
C HIS A 19 12.69 11.87 -7.26
N LEU A 20 11.82 11.46 -8.20
CA LEU A 20 11.38 10.07 -8.30
C LEU A 20 12.07 9.36 -9.46
N SER A 21 12.57 8.16 -9.20
CA SER A 21 13.08 7.28 -10.24
C SER A 21 11.95 6.75 -11.12
N ALA A 22 12.29 6.34 -12.35
CA ALA A 22 11.32 5.70 -13.25
C ALA A 22 10.70 4.43 -12.63
N ASN A 23 11.45 3.71 -11.78
CA ASN A 23 10.93 2.56 -11.04
C ASN A 23 9.88 2.96 -10.00
N GLN A 24 10.15 4.00 -9.20
CA GLN A 24 9.20 4.51 -8.21
C GLN A 24 7.91 5.01 -8.89
N ILE A 25 8.02 5.73 -10.02
CA ILE A 25 6.86 6.19 -10.79
C ILE A 25 6.03 5.00 -11.31
N ARG A 26 6.67 3.94 -11.81
CA ARG A 26 5.99 2.72 -12.24
C ARG A 26 5.28 2.03 -11.07
N LEU A 27 5.94 1.92 -9.92
CA LEU A 27 5.34 1.34 -8.71
C LEU A 27 4.13 2.13 -8.22
N ILE A 28 4.18 3.47 -8.23
CA ILE A 28 3.03 4.30 -7.86
C ILE A 28 1.83 4.02 -8.78
N LYS A 29 2.06 3.92 -10.10
CA LYS A 29 0.99 3.58 -11.06
C LYS A 29 0.40 2.19 -10.78
N ALA A 30 1.28 1.20 -10.56
CA ALA A 30 0.86 -0.17 -10.31
C ALA A 30 0.11 -0.30 -8.96
N ILE A 31 0.52 0.42 -7.92
CA ILE A 31 -0.19 0.49 -6.64
C ILE A 31 -1.58 1.07 -6.82
N ASN A 32 -1.74 2.17 -7.57
CA ASN A 32 -3.07 2.75 -7.83
C ASN A 32 -4.00 1.78 -8.58
N ALA A 33 -3.45 1.02 -9.54
CA ALA A 33 -4.20 -0.02 -10.22
C ALA A 33 -4.60 -1.15 -9.26
N MET A 34 -3.67 -1.59 -8.40
CA MET A 34 -3.92 -2.63 -7.41
C MET A 34 -4.94 -2.21 -6.35
N ILE A 35 -4.88 -0.96 -5.86
CA ILE A 35 -5.89 -0.38 -4.97
C ILE A 35 -7.27 -0.48 -5.62
N THR A 36 -7.39 -0.07 -6.88
CA THR A 36 -8.67 -0.14 -7.60
C THR A 36 -9.15 -1.59 -7.72
N HIS A 37 -8.26 -2.52 -8.03
CA HIS A 37 -8.59 -3.95 -8.11
C HIS A 37 -9.09 -4.51 -6.77
N VAL A 38 -8.33 -4.33 -5.69
CA VAL A 38 -8.69 -4.81 -4.34
C VAL A 38 -10.01 -4.22 -3.86
N LEU A 39 -10.29 -2.95 -4.15
CA LEU A 39 -11.52 -2.28 -3.72
C LEU A 39 -12.77 -2.67 -4.52
N THR A 40 -12.61 -3.28 -5.69
CA THR A 40 -13.74 -3.56 -6.61
C THR A 40 -13.91 -5.03 -6.98
N THR A 41 -12.91 -5.88 -6.71
CA THR A 41 -13.04 -7.31 -6.94
C THR A 41 -14.12 -7.91 -6.04
N SER A 42 -14.91 -8.82 -6.60
CA SER A 42 -15.95 -9.57 -5.89
C SER A 42 -15.51 -10.99 -5.54
N LYS A 43 -14.28 -11.38 -5.90
CA LYS A 43 -13.74 -12.71 -5.66
C LYS A 43 -12.82 -12.70 -4.45
N GLU A 44 -13.03 -13.66 -3.56
CA GLU A 44 -12.33 -13.76 -2.28
C GLU A 44 -10.82 -13.99 -2.45
N ASP A 45 -10.43 -14.91 -3.34
CA ASP A 45 -9.02 -15.21 -3.64
C ASP A 45 -8.29 -13.98 -4.19
N GLU A 46 -8.87 -13.31 -5.19
CA GLU A 46 -8.32 -12.07 -5.74
C GLU A 46 -8.23 -10.95 -4.68
N TYR A 47 -9.19 -10.87 -3.76
CA TYR A 47 -9.14 -9.91 -2.67
C TYR A 47 -7.97 -10.17 -1.71
N PHE A 48 -7.78 -11.42 -1.28
CA PHE A 48 -6.68 -11.77 -0.36
C PHE A 48 -5.31 -11.64 -1.04
N ASP A 49 -5.14 -12.19 -2.23
CA ASP A 49 -3.87 -12.13 -2.98
C ASP A 49 -3.54 -10.68 -3.36
N GLY A 50 -4.52 -9.94 -3.87
CA GLY A 50 -4.36 -8.53 -4.23
C GLY A 50 -4.02 -7.65 -3.02
N SER A 51 -4.61 -7.92 -1.85
CA SER A 51 -4.29 -7.21 -0.61
C SER A 51 -2.85 -7.48 -0.17
N ALA A 52 -2.40 -8.74 -0.23
CA ALA A 52 -1.03 -9.10 0.12
C ALA A 52 -0.01 -8.46 -0.85
N ASP A 53 -0.33 -8.47 -2.15
CA ASP A 53 0.50 -7.86 -3.19
C ASP A 53 0.58 -6.34 -3.03
N LEU A 54 -0.53 -5.67 -2.73
CA LEU A 54 -0.56 -4.24 -2.44
C LEU A 54 0.41 -3.88 -1.30
N ILE A 55 0.37 -4.61 -0.18
CA ILE A 55 1.27 -4.39 0.95
C ILE A 55 2.74 -4.66 0.54
N ARG A 56 3.00 -5.72 -0.24
CA ARG A 56 4.35 -6.03 -0.74
C ARG A 56 4.91 -4.91 -1.62
N MET A 57 4.07 -4.30 -2.46
CA MET A 57 4.46 -3.18 -3.31
C MET A 57 4.76 -1.92 -2.49
N CYS A 58 3.96 -1.63 -1.47
CA CYS A 58 4.26 -0.55 -0.51
C CYS A 58 5.60 -0.79 0.20
N ALA A 59 5.87 -2.02 0.64
CA ALA A 59 7.14 -2.37 1.26
C ALA A 59 8.33 -2.16 0.30
N ALA A 60 8.17 -2.52 -0.97
CA ALA A 60 9.18 -2.29 -2.00
C ALA A 60 9.46 -0.79 -2.22
N LEU A 61 8.45 0.08 -2.13
CA LEU A 61 8.65 1.54 -2.20
C LEU A 61 9.45 2.07 -1.00
N VAL A 62 9.15 1.61 0.22
CA VAL A 62 9.89 2.02 1.42
C VAL A 62 11.37 1.66 1.31
N LYS A 63 11.69 0.46 0.81
CA LYS A 63 13.10 0.06 0.59
C LYS A 63 13.82 0.89 -0.47
N GLN A 64 13.09 1.42 -1.44
CA GLN A 64 13.63 2.28 -2.51
C GLN A 64 13.52 3.77 -2.16
N ALA A 65 13.14 4.14 -0.95
CA ALA A 65 13.03 5.54 -0.57
C ALA A 65 14.40 6.24 -0.60
N LEU A 66 14.41 7.54 -0.93
CA LEU A 66 15.62 8.36 -0.97
C LEU A 66 16.44 8.24 0.32
N PHE A 67 15.78 8.17 1.48
CA PHE A 67 16.44 8.00 2.78
C PHE A 67 17.30 6.72 2.82
N THR A 68 16.77 5.61 2.31
CA THR A 68 17.50 4.35 2.24
C THR A 68 18.66 4.47 1.25
N GLU A 69 18.44 5.09 0.09
CA GLU A 69 19.46 5.27 -0.96
C GLU A 69 20.65 6.09 -0.47
N ILE A 70 20.42 7.24 0.19
CA ILE A 70 21.50 8.10 0.69
C ILE A 70 22.24 7.50 1.90
N ASN A 71 21.60 6.59 2.64
CA ASN A 71 22.18 5.90 3.79
C ASN A 71 22.67 4.48 3.46
N THR A 72 22.79 4.10 2.20
CA THR A 72 23.27 2.77 1.76
C THR A 72 24.66 2.40 2.30
N LYS A 73 25.48 3.38 2.67
CA LYS A 73 26.81 3.17 3.27
C LYS A 73 26.77 2.93 4.78
N SER A 74 25.62 3.14 5.42
CA SER A 74 25.42 2.79 6.82
C SER A 74 25.42 1.27 6.97
N SER A 75 25.94 0.76 8.08
CA SER A 75 25.76 -0.65 8.46
C SER A 75 24.33 -0.96 8.92
N ILE A 76 23.49 0.08 9.06
CA ILE A 76 22.12 -0.02 9.55
C ILE A 76 21.19 -0.33 8.37
N PRO A 77 20.44 -1.45 8.40
CA PRO A 77 19.47 -1.80 7.37
C PRO A 77 18.17 -1.01 7.56
N TYR A 78 18.20 0.30 7.30
CA TYR A 78 17.09 1.20 7.59
C TYR A 78 15.78 0.82 6.89
N GLY A 79 15.85 0.29 5.67
CA GLY A 79 14.66 -0.16 4.94
C GLY A 79 13.97 -1.32 5.66
N GLU A 80 14.73 -2.30 6.13
CA GLU A 80 14.23 -3.42 6.91
C GLU A 80 13.68 -2.98 8.26
N GLN A 81 14.43 -2.15 9.00
CA GLN A 81 14.00 -1.66 10.32
C GLN A 81 12.71 -0.83 10.24
N ALA A 82 12.58 0.03 9.21
CA ALA A 82 11.36 0.80 9.00
C ALA A 82 10.15 -0.11 8.71
N LEU A 83 10.37 -1.20 7.98
CA LEU A 83 9.31 -2.17 7.69
C LEU A 83 8.94 -3.02 8.89
N GLU A 84 9.92 -3.49 9.67
CA GLU A 84 9.68 -4.21 10.93
C GLU A 84 8.84 -3.35 11.87
N TYR A 85 9.26 -2.10 12.08
CA TYR A 85 8.52 -1.13 12.88
C TYR A 85 7.08 -0.92 12.37
N ALA A 86 6.90 -0.73 11.07
CA ALA A 86 5.58 -0.52 10.48
C ALA A 86 4.66 -1.75 10.63
N VAL A 87 5.22 -2.96 10.49
CA VAL A 87 4.46 -4.22 10.67
C VAL A 87 4.08 -4.42 12.13
N ASP A 88 4.96 -4.11 13.07
CA ASP A 88 4.65 -4.24 14.50
C ASP A 88 3.54 -3.27 14.92
N LEU A 89 3.60 -2.02 14.46
CA LEU A 89 2.50 -1.06 14.65
C LEU A 89 1.18 -1.54 14.03
N LEU A 90 1.24 -2.11 12.81
CA LEU A 90 0.04 -2.63 12.14
C LEU A 90 -0.58 -3.79 12.92
N LYS A 91 0.25 -4.71 13.43
CA LYS A 91 -0.22 -5.84 14.27
C LYS A 91 -0.85 -5.33 15.56
N GLU A 92 -0.20 -4.42 16.26
CA GLU A 92 -0.72 -3.82 17.49
C GLU A 92 -2.10 -3.19 17.24
N HIS A 93 -2.24 -2.43 16.15
CA HIS A 93 -3.52 -1.83 15.78
C HIS A 93 -4.60 -2.88 15.49
N MET A 94 -4.27 -3.96 14.77
CA MET A 94 -5.20 -5.05 14.48
C MET A 94 -5.64 -5.81 15.74
N GLU A 95 -4.78 -5.92 16.74
CA GLU A 95 -5.08 -6.57 18.03
C GLU A 95 -5.97 -5.68 18.91
N GLN A 96 -5.63 -4.40 19.03
CA GLN A 96 -6.40 -3.42 19.82
C GLN A 96 -7.81 -3.21 19.26
N SER A 97 -7.97 -3.27 17.93
CA SER A 97 -9.26 -3.14 17.25
C SER A 97 -10.24 -4.29 17.55
N LYS A 98 -9.79 -5.39 18.18
CA LYS A 98 -10.62 -6.54 18.56
C LYS A 98 -11.06 -6.57 20.03
N VAL A 99 -10.69 -5.61 20.87
CA VAL A 99 -11.17 -5.57 22.26
C VAL A 99 -12.63 -5.10 22.28
N VAL A 100 -13.55 -6.02 21.99
CA VAL A 100 -14.95 -5.92 22.39
C VAL A 100 -14.97 -6.14 23.90
N THR A 101 -15.16 -5.06 24.65
CA THR A 101 -15.51 -5.11 26.06
C THR A 101 -16.85 -5.83 26.18
N TYR A 102 -16.85 -7.05 26.70
CA TYR A 102 -18.07 -7.66 27.20
C TYR A 102 -18.31 -7.09 28.60
N ASP A 103 -19.12 -6.03 28.68
CA ASP A 103 -19.73 -5.65 29.96
C ASP A 103 -20.87 -6.63 30.26
N ASN A 104 -20.76 -7.32 31.41
CA ASN A 104 -21.81 -8.14 32.02
C ASN A 104 -22.91 -7.28 32.62
#